data_AF-A0A8A1M2Y0-F1
#
_entry.id   AF-A0A8A1M2Y0-F1
#
_cell.length_a   1.000
_cell.length_b   1.000
_cell.length_c   1.000
_cell.angle_alpha   90.00
_cell.angle_beta   90.00
_cell.angle_gamma   90.00
#
_symmetry.space_group_name_H-M   'P 1'
#
loop_
_entity.id
_entity.type
_entity.pdbx_description
1 polymer ?
#
loop_
_entity_poly.entity_id
_entity_poly.type
_entity_poly.pdbx_seq_one_letter_code
_entity_poly.pdbx_strand_id
1 'polypeptide(L)'
;MVRSRGITKFLALACAFVSVSQANSIVEKASFGHNGKISADKHIIPGWQLSGTGHTPHKLSDRVILTPPYTGNKRGSLWSEQPFDGSEWIVDFDFRSNGAERGGGNLQLWYVKDGLSKISTASVYTAGRFDGFVLVIDVPNGRGGSVRGFLNDGTTDYNSANVDGLAFGHCDYSYRNLGRLSHIQIKQTTSTFEQQATGAGGNGIDNRLNDLQNRLQGLVGTADRLLTEIQSLSRKVDERHQDTLQKLTANRDLAGQMEQRMQRIENMLQAVQKGVTDSDLKNQLHRLQDALKTSHTGVIEQLQSTSHQILSSKPRMGFFIFLIVVCQLGLAASYIVYKRRRANMPKKFL
;
A
#
# COMPACT_ATOMS: atom_id res chain seq x y z
N MET A 1 -66.95 -37.66 -14.78
CA MET A 1 -65.79 -37.81 -13.87
C MET A 1 -64.54 -37.96 -14.74
N VAL A 2 -63.96 -36.83 -15.14
CA VAL A 2 -62.88 -36.74 -16.14
C VAL A 2 -61.55 -36.51 -15.41
N ARG A 3 -60.58 -37.37 -15.70
CA ARG A 3 -59.27 -37.46 -15.06
C ARG A 3 -58.44 -36.21 -15.34
N SER A 4 -57.96 -35.59 -14.27
CA SER A 4 -57.10 -34.40 -14.26
C SER A 4 -55.72 -34.68 -14.86
N ARG A 5 -55.32 -33.82 -15.80
CA ARG A 5 -54.00 -33.14 -15.99
C ARG A 5 -52.79 -33.87 -15.37
N GLY A 6 -51.76 -34.28 -16.11
CA GLY A 6 -51.06 -33.51 -17.13
C GLY A 6 -50.32 -32.34 -16.47
N ILE A 7 -49.18 -32.61 -15.81
CA ILE A 7 -47.95 -31.79 -15.67
C ILE A 7 -46.95 -32.72 -14.93
N THR A 8 -46.37 -33.65 -15.68
CA THR A 8 -45.16 -34.37 -15.28
C THR A 8 -44.15 -34.01 -16.33
N LYS A 9 -43.38 -32.94 -16.08
CA LYS A 9 -42.15 -32.48 -16.78
C LYS A 9 -41.90 -31.02 -16.42
N PHE A 10 -41.45 -30.75 -15.21
CA PHE A 10 -40.72 -29.50 -14.87
C PHE A 10 -40.09 -29.64 -13.48
N LEU A 11 -39.23 -30.65 -13.31
CA LEU A 11 -38.39 -30.72 -12.11
C LEU A 11 -37.12 -31.52 -12.43
N ALA A 12 -36.31 -30.98 -13.34
CA ALA A 12 -34.93 -31.40 -13.53
C ALA A 12 -34.14 -30.20 -14.02
N LEU A 13 -32.94 -30.04 -13.46
CA LEU A 13 -31.91 -29.04 -13.78
C LEU A 13 -32.07 -27.66 -13.13
N ALA A 14 -31.84 -27.61 -11.82
CA ALA A 14 -31.15 -26.50 -11.20
C ALA A 14 -30.24 -26.99 -10.05
N CYS A 15 -29.40 -28.00 -10.33
CA CYS A 15 -28.18 -28.16 -9.55
C CYS A 15 -27.22 -27.06 -10.00
N ALA A 16 -27.45 -25.85 -9.51
CA ALA A 16 -26.46 -24.80 -9.56
C ALA A 16 -25.20 -25.33 -8.86
N PHE A 17 -24.10 -25.38 -9.59
CA PHE A 17 -22.77 -25.45 -8.99
C PHE A 17 -22.64 -24.25 -8.06
N VAL A 18 -22.91 -24.43 -6.78
CA VAL A 18 -22.46 -23.49 -5.76
C VAL A 18 -20.97 -23.74 -5.64
N SER A 19 -20.20 -23.02 -6.46
CA SER A 19 -18.80 -22.78 -6.14
C SER A 19 -18.80 -22.04 -4.82
N VAL A 20 -18.56 -22.74 -3.71
CA VAL A 20 -18.27 -22.10 -2.43
C VAL A 20 -16.95 -21.37 -2.65
N SER A 21 -17.04 -20.10 -3.02
CA SER A 21 -15.91 -19.18 -2.95
C SER A 21 -15.57 -19.04 -1.46
N GLN A 22 -14.61 -19.83 -0.99
CA GLN A 22 -14.01 -19.58 0.31
C GLN A 22 -13.24 -18.26 0.17
N ALA A 23 -13.77 -17.20 0.77
CA ALA A 23 -13.03 -15.97 0.90
C ALA A 23 -11.82 -16.25 1.81
N ASN A 24 -10.60 -16.12 1.29
CA ASN A 24 -9.39 -16.20 2.11
C ASN A 24 -9.41 -15.06 3.12
N SER A 25 -9.73 -15.37 4.38
CA SER A 25 -9.69 -14.41 5.48
C SER A 25 -8.28 -14.35 6.06
N ILE A 26 -7.75 -13.14 6.21
CA ILE A 26 -6.46 -12.92 6.88
C ILE A 26 -6.61 -13.30 8.36
N VAL A 27 -5.69 -14.13 8.85
CA VAL A 27 -5.63 -14.53 10.25
C VAL A 27 -4.70 -13.58 10.98
N GLU A 28 -5.26 -12.49 11.54
CA GLU A 28 -4.47 -11.40 12.14
C GLU A 28 -3.44 -11.87 13.19
N LYS A 29 -3.78 -12.87 14.01
CA LYS A 29 -2.86 -13.41 15.03
C LYS A 29 -1.64 -14.15 14.46
N ALA A 30 -1.68 -14.54 13.19
CA ALA A 30 -0.64 -15.30 12.49
C ALA A 30 -0.18 -14.56 11.22
N SER A 31 -0.41 -13.26 11.14
CA SER A 31 -0.06 -12.44 9.98
C SER A 31 0.59 -11.13 10.42
N PHE A 32 1.47 -10.57 9.59
CA PHE A 32 2.03 -9.24 9.78
C PHE A 32 2.35 -8.62 8.42
N GLY A 33 2.50 -7.30 8.36
CA GLY A 33 2.95 -6.59 7.14
C GLY A 33 1.91 -6.42 6.03
N HIS A 34 0.77 -7.12 6.08
CA HIS A 34 -0.28 -7.04 5.05
C HIS A 34 -0.91 -5.64 4.87
N ASN A 35 -0.91 -4.82 5.93
CA ASN A 35 -1.34 -3.42 5.89
C ASN A 35 -0.25 -2.42 5.43
N GLY A 36 0.83 -2.92 4.80
CA GLY A 36 1.94 -2.10 4.30
C GLY A 36 2.93 -1.61 5.37
N LYS A 37 2.72 -2.00 6.63
CA LYS A 37 3.66 -1.75 7.75
C LYS A 37 3.82 -3.02 8.57
N ILE A 38 5.06 -3.46 8.76
CA ILE A 38 5.41 -4.58 9.66
C ILE A 38 5.30 -4.14 11.11
N SER A 39 5.61 -2.88 11.37
CA SER A 39 5.50 -2.32 12.71
C SER A 39 5.23 -0.83 12.69
N ALA A 40 4.26 -0.44 13.52
CA ALA A 40 3.89 0.95 13.71
C ALA A 40 4.99 1.76 14.41
N ASP A 41 5.64 1.18 15.42
CA ASP A 41 6.61 1.85 16.29
C ASP A 41 8.07 1.53 15.94
N LYS A 42 8.33 0.61 15.01
CA LYS A 42 9.65 0.01 14.72
C LYS A 42 10.25 -0.82 15.86
N HIS A 43 9.59 -0.95 17.02
CA HIS A 43 10.06 -1.73 18.17
C HIS A 43 9.39 -3.10 18.28
N ILE A 44 8.07 -3.20 18.11
CA ILE A 44 7.31 -4.47 18.29
C ILE A 44 6.61 -4.93 16.99
N ILE A 45 6.56 -6.24 16.72
CA ILE A 45 5.65 -6.86 15.74
C ILE A 45 4.51 -7.47 16.56
N PRO A 46 3.28 -6.94 16.49
CA PRO A 46 2.18 -7.43 17.33
C PRO A 46 1.93 -8.92 17.14
N GLY A 47 1.94 -9.71 18.22
CA GLY A 47 1.70 -11.15 18.18
C GLY A 47 2.88 -12.00 17.68
N TRP A 48 4.07 -11.41 17.53
CA TRP A 48 5.27 -12.13 17.07
C TRP A 48 6.50 -11.83 17.92
N GLN A 49 7.21 -12.89 18.28
CA GLN A 49 8.44 -12.85 19.05
C GLN A 49 9.67 -13.00 18.14
N LEU A 50 10.49 -11.97 18.11
CA LEU A 50 11.76 -11.95 17.39
C LEU A 50 12.89 -12.41 18.32
N SER A 51 13.74 -13.32 17.85
CA SER A 51 14.86 -13.86 18.63
C SER A 51 16.06 -14.16 17.74
N GLY A 52 17.27 -14.04 18.27
CA GLY A 52 18.50 -14.32 17.52
C GLY A 52 19.62 -14.88 18.37
N THR A 53 20.53 -15.57 17.70
CA THR A 53 21.73 -16.17 18.29
C THR A 53 22.96 -15.55 17.65
N GLY A 54 23.86 -15.04 18.49
CA GLY A 54 25.06 -14.33 18.06
C GLY A 54 24.81 -12.94 17.47
N HIS A 55 23.55 -12.50 17.35
CA HIS A 55 23.15 -11.13 17.00
C HIS A 55 21.69 -10.90 17.39
N THR A 56 21.27 -9.64 17.39
CA THR A 56 19.86 -9.24 17.50
C THR A 56 19.34 -8.93 16.10
N PRO A 57 18.30 -9.63 15.61
CA PRO A 57 17.72 -9.35 14.29
C PRO A 57 17.17 -7.92 14.24
N HIS A 58 17.32 -7.27 13.09
CA HIS A 58 16.87 -5.88 12.94
C HIS A 58 15.45 -5.83 12.41
N LYS A 59 14.68 -4.92 12.99
CA LYS A 59 13.30 -4.70 12.61
C LYS A 59 13.13 -3.29 12.06
N LEU A 60 12.53 -3.19 10.88
CA LEU A 60 12.25 -1.94 10.20
C LEU A 60 10.73 -1.79 10.01
N SER A 61 10.30 -0.64 9.49
CA SER A 61 8.88 -0.38 9.24
C SER A 61 8.31 -1.27 8.14
N ASP A 62 9.14 -1.66 7.17
CA ASP A 62 8.76 -2.35 5.93
C ASP A 62 9.35 -3.77 5.80
N ARG A 63 10.33 -4.14 6.63
CA ARG A 63 11.01 -5.45 6.55
C ARG A 63 11.59 -5.89 7.89
N VAL A 64 11.84 -7.19 8.00
CA VAL A 64 12.64 -7.79 9.09
C VAL A 64 13.92 -8.34 8.49
N ILE A 65 15.06 -8.07 9.13
CA ILE A 65 16.37 -8.59 8.75
C ILE A 65 16.72 -9.68 9.76
N LEU A 66 16.52 -10.93 9.37
CA LEU A 66 16.79 -12.10 10.22
C LEU A 66 18.27 -12.40 10.40
N THR A 67 19.09 -12.09 9.40
CA THR A 67 20.54 -12.32 9.44
C THR A 67 21.28 -11.14 8.81
N PRO A 68 22.37 -10.66 9.43
CA PRO A 68 23.15 -9.56 8.88
C PRO A 68 23.97 -10.00 7.64
N PRO A 69 24.43 -9.05 6.81
CA PRO A 69 25.18 -9.35 5.58
C PRO A 69 26.65 -9.74 5.81
N TYR A 70 27.17 -9.61 7.04
CA TYR A 70 28.55 -9.93 7.39
C TYR A 70 28.69 -11.37 7.93
N THR A 71 29.91 -11.88 7.95
CA THR A 71 30.21 -13.28 8.26
C THR A 71 29.91 -13.66 9.71
N GLY A 72 29.64 -14.95 9.93
CA GLY A 72 29.37 -15.54 11.23
C GLY A 72 28.13 -16.43 11.20
N ASN A 73 28.11 -17.47 12.03
CA ASN A 73 26.97 -18.39 12.18
C ASN A 73 25.81 -17.73 12.94
N LYS A 74 25.34 -16.59 12.44
CA LYS A 74 24.27 -15.78 13.01
C LYS A 74 22.94 -16.41 12.64
N ARG A 75 22.05 -16.54 13.61
CA ARG A 75 20.70 -17.10 13.41
C ARG A 75 19.67 -16.11 13.92
N GLY A 76 18.57 -15.99 13.19
CA GLY A 76 17.41 -15.18 13.57
C GLY A 76 16.15 -15.98 13.33
N SER A 77 15.16 -15.77 14.19
CA SER A 77 13.86 -16.43 14.14
C SER A 77 12.77 -15.44 14.50
N LEU A 78 11.59 -15.63 13.93
CA LEU A 78 10.40 -14.86 14.21
C LEU A 78 9.24 -15.85 14.34
N TRP A 79 8.66 -15.95 15.54
CA TRP A 79 7.63 -16.93 15.88
C TRP A 79 6.33 -16.23 16.28
N SER A 80 5.18 -16.79 15.90
CA SER A 80 3.89 -16.30 16.40
C SER A 80 3.76 -16.62 17.89
N GLU A 81 3.24 -15.68 18.67
CA GLU A 81 3.01 -15.84 20.11
C GLU A 81 1.81 -16.76 20.39
N GLN A 82 0.85 -16.79 19.46
CA GLN A 82 -0.34 -17.63 19.57
C GLN A 82 -0.27 -18.81 18.58
N PRO A 83 -0.75 -20.00 18.99
CA PRO A 83 -0.85 -21.14 18.10
C PRO A 83 -1.94 -20.93 17.04
N PHE A 84 -1.73 -21.59 15.91
CA PHE A 84 -2.67 -21.64 14.80
C PHE A 84 -3.16 -23.09 14.60
N ASP A 85 -4.45 -23.30 14.89
CA ASP A 85 -5.08 -24.62 14.91
C ASP A 85 -5.99 -24.87 13.69
N GLY A 86 -5.85 -24.07 12.63
CA GLY A 86 -6.65 -24.24 11.41
C GLY A 86 -6.21 -25.46 10.60
N SER A 87 -7.18 -26.27 10.17
CA SER A 87 -6.93 -27.44 9.30
C SER A 87 -6.61 -27.07 7.85
N GLU A 88 -7.00 -25.87 7.42
CA GLU A 88 -6.70 -25.32 6.11
C GLU A 88 -6.09 -23.93 6.29
N TRP A 89 -5.04 -23.66 5.52
CA TRP A 89 -4.31 -22.40 5.64
C TRP A 89 -3.53 -22.09 4.37
N ILE A 90 -3.27 -20.79 4.19
CA ILE A 90 -2.37 -20.28 3.17
C ILE A 90 -1.37 -19.40 3.87
N VAL A 91 -0.08 -19.65 3.62
CA VAL A 91 1.01 -18.77 4.04
C VAL A 91 1.61 -18.17 2.79
N ASP A 92 1.75 -16.86 2.81
CA ASP A 92 2.24 -16.06 1.70
C ASP A 92 3.31 -15.11 2.26
N PHE A 93 4.51 -15.14 1.69
CA PHE A 93 5.58 -14.24 2.12
C PHE A 93 6.55 -13.88 1.00
N ASP A 94 7.05 -12.66 1.12
CA ASP A 94 8.11 -12.13 0.28
C ASP A 94 9.44 -12.11 1.04
N PHE A 95 10.52 -12.49 0.36
CA PHE A 95 11.86 -12.44 0.92
C PHE A 95 12.91 -12.08 -0.12
N ARG A 96 14.11 -11.74 0.33
CA ARG A 96 15.29 -11.64 -0.52
C ARG A 96 16.53 -12.06 0.24
N SER A 97 17.47 -12.66 -0.47
CA SER A 97 18.79 -13.00 0.06
C SER A 97 19.86 -12.33 -0.80
N ASN A 98 20.62 -11.42 -0.20
CA ASN A 98 21.74 -10.75 -0.86
C ASN A 98 23.03 -11.08 -0.10
N GLY A 99 24.12 -11.30 -0.82
CA GLY A 99 25.42 -11.57 -0.23
C GLY A 99 26.40 -12.15 -1.24
N ALA A 100 27.45 -12.81 -0.73
CA ALA A 100 28.39 -13.51 -1.59
C ALA A 100 27.70 -14.54 -2.50
N GLU A 101 28.18 -14.68 -3.73
CA GLU A 101 27.67 -15.64 -4.73
C GLU A 101 27.65 -17.09 -4.23
N ARG A 102 28.63 -17.45 -3.39
CA ARG A 102 28.70 -18.76 -2.70
C ARG A 102 28.39 -18.64 -1.21
N GLY A 103 27.50 -17.71 -0.84
CA GLY A 103 27.05 -17.57 0.53
C GLY A 103 26.30 -18.82 1.00
N GLY A 104 26.68 -19.33 2.17
CA GLY A 104 25.92 -20.39 2.84
C GLY A 104 24.68 -19.87 3.56
N GLY A 105 24.02 -20.75 4.31
CA GLY A 105 22.83 -20.42 5.10
C GLY A 105 21.52 -20.80 4.42
N ASN A 106 20.44 -20.71 5.18
CA ASN A 106 19.10 -21.12 4.76
C ASN A 106 18.05 -20.15 5.31
N LEU A 107 16.92 -20.08 4.61
CA LEU A 107 15.69 -19.50 5.12
C LEU A 107 14.68 -20.63 5.32
N GLN A 108 13.94 -20.61 6.42
CA GLN A 108 13.04 -21.70 6.76
C GLN A 108 11.71 -21.16 7.25
N LEU A 109 10.62 -21.80 6.82
CA LEU A 109 9.29 -21.60 7.35
C LEU A 109 8.90 -22.85 8.14
N TRP A 110 8.52 -22.65 9.41
CA TRP A 110 8.13 -23.74 10.31
C TRP A 110 6.64 -23.67 10.61
N TYR A 111 5.96 -24.81 10.48
CA TYR A 111 4.63 -25.03 11.00
C TYR A 111 4.67 -26.27 11.91
N VAL A 112 4.98 -26.04 13.18
CA VAL A 112 5.29 -27.11 14.14
C VAL A 112 4.70 -26.84 15.52
N LYS A 113 4.46 -27.91 16.26
CA LYS A 113 4.07 -27.85 17.65
C LYS A 113 5.24 -27.37 18.53
N ASP A 114 4.95 -26.42 19.43
CA ASP A 114 5.89 -25.87 20.42
C ASP A 114 7.16 -25.21 19.84
N GLY A 115 7.06 -24.65 18.63
CA GLY A 115 8.22 -24.21 17.82
C GLY A 115 9.21 -23.27 18.53
N LEU A 116 8.73 -22.25 19.24
CA LEU A 116 9.61 -21.33 19.97
C LEU A 116 10.44 -22.04 21.05
N SER A 117 9.84 -22.98 21.78
CA SER A 117 10.49 -23.68 22.89
C SER A 117 11.39 -24.83 22.45
N LYS A 118 11.01 -25.54 21.38
CA LYS A 118 11.75 -26.72 20.87
C LYS A 118 12.78 -26.38 19.81
N ILE A 119 12.45 -25.46 18.91
CA ILE A 119 13.28 -25.10 17.75
C ILE A 119 14.01 -23.79 18.01
N SER A 120 13.31 -22.77 18.53
CA SER A 120 13.89 -21.45 18.79
C SER A 120 14.58 -20.89 17.53
N THR A 121 15.91 -20.82 17.51
CA THR A 121 16.71 -20.36 16.36
C THR A 121 17.39 -21.49 15.59
N ALA A 122 17.09 -22.76 15.89
CA ALA A 122 17.66 -23.91 15.20
C ALA A 122 17.23 -23.99 13.72
N SER A 123 18.05 -24.69 12.93
CA SER A 123 17.69 -25.08 11.57
C SER A 123 17.30 -26.54 11.52
N VAL A 124 16.68 -27.00 10.42
CA VAL A 124 16.38 -28.42 10.19
C VAL A 124 17.61 -29.32 10.36
N TYR A 125 18.82 -28.78 10.16
CA TYR A 125 20.10 -29.48 10.31
C TYR A 125 20.63 -29.57 11.75
N THR A 126 20.03 -28.82 12.67
CA THR A 126 20.45 -28.75 14.08
C THR A 126 19.28 -28.87 15.05
N ALA A 127 18.06 -29.02 14.53
CA ALA A 127 16.86 -29.24 15.31
C ALA A 127 16.85 -30.68 15.79
N GLY A 128 16.38 -30.89 17.02
CA GLY A 128 16.13 -32.24 17.53
C GLY A 128 14.85 -32.85 16.95
N ARG A 129 14.08 -33.51 17.81
CA ARG A 129 12.74 -34.01 17.47
C ARG A 129 11.73 -32.87 17.41
N PHE A 130 10.94 -32.81 16.35
CA PHE A 130 9.84 -31.87 16.18
C PHE A 130 8.63 -32.55 15.57
N ASP A 131 7.45 -31.96 15.77
CA ASP A 131 6.18 -32.47 15.26
C ASP A 131 5.56 -31.40 14.36
N GLY A 132 5.52 -31.68 13.07
CA GLY A 132 4.96 -30.82 12.03
C GLY A 132 5.81 -30.73 10.76
N PHE A 133 5.72 -29.58 10.11
CA PHE A 133 6.24 -29.31 8.78
C PHE A 133 7.29 -28.20 8.79
N VAL A 134 8.32 -28.35 7.94
CA VAL A 134 9.26 -27.27 7.64
C VAL A 134 9.53 -27.19 6.14
N LEU A 135 9.48 -25.97 5.61
CA LEU A 135 9.95 -25.63 4.27
C LEU A 135 11.33 -24.96 4.39
N VAL A 136 12.31 -25.44 3.63
CA VAL A 136 13.69 -24.96 3.66
C VAL A 136 14.07 -24.43 2.29
N ILE A 137 14.58 -23.20 2.26
CA ILE A 137 15.13 -22.55 1.07
C ILE A 137 16.63 -22.44 1.28
N ASP A 138 17.38 -23.24 0.55
CA ASP A 138 18.82 -23.35 0.72
C ASP A 138 19.54 -23.80 -0.55
N VAL A 139 20.85 -24.06 -0.42
CA VAL A 139 21.72 -24.49 -1.51
C VAL A 139 22.28 -25.87 -1.14
N PRO A 140 21.51 -26.96 -1.32
CA PRO A 140 21.97 -28.30 -0.96
C PRO A 140 23.25 -28.62 -1.74
N ASN A 141 24.26 -29.16 -1.06
CA ASN A 141 25.53 -29.56 -1.65
C ASN A 141 26.26 -28.46 -2.46
N GLY A 142 25.93 -27.18 -2.22
CA GLY A 142 26.55 -26.04 -2.91
C GLY A 142 26.19 -25.89 -4.38
N ARG A 143 25.16 -26.60 -4.89
CA ARG A 143 24.73 -26.53 -6.30
C ARG A 143 23.29 -26.04 -6.42
N GLY A 144 23.13 -24.82 -6.92
CA GLY A 144 21.80 -24.23 -7.20
C GLY A 144 21.00 -23.93 -5.93
N GLY A 145 20.17 -22.89 -5.97
CA GLY A 145 19.17 -22.72 -4.92
C GLY A 145 18.09 -23.78 -5.08
N SER A 146 17.51 -24.25 -3.98
CA SER A 146 16.39 -25.18 -3.98
C SER A 146 15.38 -24.80 -2.90
N VAL A 147 14.15 -25.30 -3.05
CA VAL A 147 13.19 -25.35 -1.94
C VAL A 147 12.85 -26.80 -1.64
N ARG A 148 12.84 -27.16 -0.37
CA ARG A 148 12.66 -28.54 0.13
C ARG A 148 11.67 -28.59 1.28
N GLY A 149 10.82 -29.60 1.27
CA GLY A 149 9.86 -29.86 2.35
C GLY A 149 10.27 -31.04 3.21
N PHE A 150 10.13 -30.91 4.53
CA PHE A 150 10.36 -31.97 5.50
C PHE A 150 9.18 -32.10 6.46
N LEU A 151 8.93 -33.33 6.90
CA LEU A 151 7.89 -33.69 7.87
C LEU A 151 8.51 -34.52 8.99
N ASN A 152 8.05 -34.28 10.21
CA ASN A 152 8.42 -35.10 11.36
C ASN A 152 7.20 -35.20 12.28
N ASP A 153 7.01 -36.34 12.90
CA ASP A 153 5.91 -36.66 13.84
C ASP A 153 6.37 -36.64 15.30
N GLY A 154 7.57 -36.12 15.56
CA GLY A 154 8.23 -36.10 16.86
C GLY A 154 9.09 -37.32 17.16
N THR A 155 9.20 -38.28 16.24
CA THR A 155 10.00 -39.51 16.46
C THR A 155 11.46 -39.36 16.05
N THR A 156 11.73 -38.68 14.94
CA THR A 156 13.06 -38.63 14.32
C THR A 156 13.88 -37.46 14.87
N ASP A 157 15.10 -37.73 15.32
CA ASP A 157 16.04 -36.69 15.76
C ASP A 157 16.88 -36.20 14.58
N TYR A 158 16.51 -35.03 14.04
CA TYR A 158 17.13 -34.45 12.85
C TYR A 158 18.59 -34.01 13.06
N ASN A 159 19.01 -33.74 14.30
CA ASN A 159 20.38 -33.38 14.62
C ASN A 159 21.36 -34.55 14.48
N SER A 160 20.82 -35.78 14.44
CA SER A 160 21.61 -37.02 14.29
C SER A 160 21.36 -37.75 12.97
N ALA A 161 20.41 -37.28 12.17
CA ALA A 161 19.98 -37.93 10.93
C ALA A 161 20.68 -37.37 9.69
N ASN A 162 20.67 -38.13 8.60
CA ASN A 162 21.00 -37.61 7.27
C ASN A 162 19.80 -36.80 6.73
N VAL A 163 19.77 -35.51 7.05
CA VAL A 163 18.64 -34.62 6.73
C VAL A 163 18.34 -34.56 5.24
N ASP A 164 19.35 -34.59 4.36
CA ASP A 164 19.12 -34.46 2.91
C ASP A 164 18.24 -35.60 2.35
N GLY A 165 18.32 -36.79 2.95
CA GLY A 165 17.48 -37.94 2.57
C GLY A 165 16.07 -37.92 3.15
N LEU A 166 15.75 -36.99 4.06
CA LEU A 166 14.44 -36.89 4.73
C LEU A 166 13.46 -35.94 4.02
N ALA A 167 13.89 -35.27 2.94
CA ALA A 167 13.00 -34.40 2.19
C ALA A 167 11.93 -35.22 1.47
N PHE A 168 10.64 -34.93 1.70
CA PHE A 168 9.56 -35.62 1.00
C PHE A 168 9.33 -35.06 -0.41
N GLY A 169 9.83 -33.87 -0.68
CA GLY A 169 9.73 -33.20 -1.98
C GLY A 169 10.68 -32.02 -2.08
N HIS A 170 11.11 -31.72 -3.30
CA HIS A 170 11.99 -30.58 -3.58
C HIS A 170 11.83 -30.06 -5.01
N CYS A 171 12.23 -28.81 -5.22
CA CYS A 171 12.35 -28.19 -6.53
C CYS A 171 13.56 -27.26 -6.59
N ASP A 172 14.12 -27.09 -7.79
CA ASP A 172 15.17 -26.10 -8.02
C ASP A 172 14.57 -24.70 -7.98
N TYR A 173 15.22 -23.80 -7.23
CA TYR A 173 14.73 -22.45 -6.98
C TYR A 173 15.87 -21.47 -6.71
N SER A 174 16.26 -20.72 -7.73
CA SER A 174 17.24 -19.64 -7.59
C SER A 174 16.63 -18.44 -6.85
N TYR A 175 17.18 -18.11 -5.67
CA TYR A 175 16.64 -17.05 -4.79
C TYR A 175 17.65 -15.98 -4.37
N ARG A 176 18.94 -16.20 -4.63
CA ARG A 176 20.02 -15.29 -4.21
C ARG A 176 20.27 -14.21 -5.26
N ASN A 177 20.61 -13.01 -4.79
CA ASN A 177 21.11 -11.89 -5.61
C ASN A 177 20.21 -11.52 -6.80
N LEU A 178 18.89 -11.75 -6.73
CA LEU A 178 17.97 -11.51 -7.84
C LEU A 178 17.64 -10.03 -8.10
N GLY A 179 18.05 -9.13 -7.21
CA GLY A 179 17.69 -7.69 -7.29
C GLY A 179 16.22 -7.38 -7.04
N ARG A 180 15.38 -8.39 -6.76
CA ARG A 180 13.95 -8.27 -6.45
C ARG A 180 13.56 -9.15 -5.26
N LEU A 181 12.35 -8.95 -4.74
CA LEU A 181 11.75 -9.88 -3.79
C LEU A 181 11.32 -11.16 -4.50
N SER A 182 11.53 -12.28 -3.82
CA SER A 182 11.08 -13.62 -4.17
C SER A 182 9.81 -13.91 -3.37
N HIS A 183 8.82 -14.48 -4.03
CA HIS A 183 7.52 -14.74 -3.44
C HIS A 183 7.28 -16.25 -3.32
N ILE A 184 6.84 -16.68 -2.14
CA ILE A 184 6.48 -18.07 -1.86
C ILE A 184 5.09 -18.09 -1.27
N GLN A 185 4.24 -18.92 -1.88
CA GLN A 185 2.92 -19.24 -1.39
C GLN A 185 2.83 -20.74 -1.11
N ILE A 186 2.32 -21.07 0.06
CA ILE A 186 2.09 -22.45 0.50
C ILE A 186 0.64 -22.55 0.88
N LYS A 187 -0.04 -23.55 0.32
CA LYS A 187 -1.45 -23.81 0.55
C LYS A 187 -1.62 -25.22 1.09
N GLN A 188 -2.20 -25.31 2.27
CA GLN A 188 -2.64 -26.56 2.85
C GLN A 188 -4.16 -26.62 2.84
N THR A 189 -4.70 -27.66 2.20
CA THR A 189 -6.14 -27.97 2.18
C THR A 189 -6.38 -29.38 2.72
N THR A 190 -7.64 -29.70 2.98
CA THR A 190 -8.06 -31.04 3.40
C THR A 190 -7.66 -32.17 2.44
N SER A 191 -7.43 -31.88 1.15
CA SER A 191 -7.07 -32.88 0.13
C SER A 191 -5.69 -32.70 -0.51
N THR A 192 -5.09 -31.50 -0.45
CA THR A 192 -3.82 -31.21 -1.15
C THR A 192 -2.93 -30.26 -0.36
N PHE A 193 -1.62 -30.57 -0.36
CA PHE A 193 -0.55 -29.65 0.03
C PHE A 193 0.14 -29.16 -1.25
N GLU A 194 0.00 -27.87 -1.56
CA GLU A 194 0.57 -27.25 -2.76
C GLU A 194 1.55 -26.14 -2.37
N GLN A 195 2.75 -26.22 -2.94
CA GLN A 195 3.76 -25.19 -2.83
C GLN A 195 3.91 -24.49 -4.18
N GLN A 196 3.63 -23.20 -4.24
CA GLN A 196 3.87 -22.37 -5.42
C GLN A 196 4.97 -21.36 -5.11
N ALA A 197 6.10 -21.51 -5.78
CA ALA A 197 7.21 -20.58 -5.69
C ALA A 197 7.39 -19.91 -7.05
N THR A 198 7.28 -18.58 -7.12
CA THR A 198 7.55 -17.84 -8.35
C THR A 198 9.06 -17.62 -8.47
N GLY A 199 9.75 -18.67 -8.93
CA GLY A 199 11.20 -18.73 -9.14
C GLY A 199 11.52 -19.14 -10.55
N ALA A 200 12.61 -18.59 -11.10
CA ALA A 200 12.93 -18.64 -12.52
C ALA A 200 13.46 -20.00 -13.03
N GLY A 201 12.99 -21.14 -12.51
CA GLY A 201 13.46 -22.47 -12.90
C GLY A 201 12.36 -23.52 -12.87
N GLY A 202 11.75 -23.79 -14.02
CA GLY A 202 10.76 -24.87 -14.21
C GLY A 202 9.69 -24.47 -15.23
N ASN A 203 9.78 -25.03 -16.45
CA ASN A 203 8.90 -24.83 -17.62
C ASN A 203 8.65 -23.37 -18.02
N GLY A 204 9.70 -22.77 -18.60
CA GLY A 204 9.79 -21.36 -18.93
C GLY A 204 8.96 -20.84 -20.10
N ILE A 205 7.96 -21.55 -20.61
CA ILE A 205 7.04 -21.02 -21.63
C ILE A 205 5.71 -20.64 -20.99
N ASP A 206 5.06 -21.56 -20.27
CA ASP A 206 3.77 -21.28 -19.61
C ASP A 206 3.92 -20.23 -18.51
N ASN A 207 5.02 -20.27 -17.76
CA ASN A 207 5.30 -19.28 -16.72
C ASN A 207 5.65 -17.90 -17.31
N ARG A 208 6.28 -17.84 -18.49
CA ARG A 208 6.52 -16.56 -19.19
C ARG A 208 5.24 -16.01 -19.79
N LEU A 209 4.38 -16.88 -20.30
CA LEU A 209 3.10 -16.50 -20.90
C LEU A 209 2.16 -15.97 -19.81
N ASN A 210 2.10 -16.63 -18.66
CA ASN A 210 1.33 -16.18 -17.50
C ASN A 210 1.90 -14.88 -16.90
N ASP A 211 3.23 -14.74 -16.76
CA ASP A 211 3.84 -13.48 -16.29
C ASP A 211 3.63 -12.34 -17.31
N LEU A 212 3.78 -12.59 -18.60
CA LEU A 212 3.49 -11.61 -19.65
C LEU A 212 2.01 -11.22 -19.66
N GLN A 213 1.11 -12.18 -19.46
CA GLN A 213 -0.33 -11.94 -19.40
C GLN A 213 -0.71 -11.11 -18.16
N ASN A 214 -0.09 -11.39 -17.01
CA ASN A 214 -0.26 -10.60 -15.78
C ASN A 214 0.34 -9.19 -15.92
N ARG A 215 1.51 -9.06 -16.56
CA ARG A 215 2.14 -7.75 -16.86
C ARG A 215 1.34 -6.95 -17.88
N LEU A 216 0.76 -7.60 -18.89
CA LEU A 216 -0.11 -6.96 -19.87
C LEU A 216 -1.40 -6.47 -19.21
N GLN A 217 -2.02 -7.27 -18.35
CA GLN A 217 -3.20 -6.83 -17.60
C GLN A 217 -2.86 -5.65 -16.67
N GLY A 218 -1.69 -5.68 -16.02
CA GLY A 218 -1.19 -4.55 -15.23
C GLY A 218 -0.94 -3.29 -16.08
N LEU A 219 -0.35 -3.46 -17.28
CA LEU A 219 -0.08 -2.38 -18.23
C LEU A 219 -1.36 -1.78 -18.82
N VAL A 220 -2.37 -2.60 -19.08
CA VAL A 220 -3.68 -2.12 -19.53
C VAL A 220 -4.33 -1.28 -18.44
N GLY A 221 -4.28 -1.73 -17.18
CA GLY A 221 -4.81 -0.96 -16.05
C GLY A 221 -4.05 0.34 -15.77
N THR A 222 -2.73 0.38 -15.98
CA THR A 222 -1.96 1.64 -15.87
C THR A 222 -2.18 2.55 -17.07
N ALA A 223 -2.38 2.01 -18.27
CA ALA A 223 -2.74 2.79 -19.45
C ALA A 223 -4.11 3.47 -19.30
N ASP A 224 -5.11 2.77 -18.77
CA ASP A 224 -6.43 3.34 -18.48
C ASP A 224 -6.34 4.48 -17.46
N ARG A 225 -5.57 4.29 -16.39
CA ARG A 225 -5.33 5.36 -15.39
C ARG A 225 -4.61 6.55 -16.01
N LEU A 226 -3.55 6.33 -16.80
CA LEU A 226 -2.82 7.40 -17.47
C LEU A 226 -3.69 8.14 -18.49
N LEU A 227 -4.56 7.45 -19.23
CA LEU A 227 -5.51 8.09 -20.14
C LEU A 227 -6.48 8.99 -19.38
N THR A 228 -7.01 8.54 -18.23
CA THR A 228 -7.88 9.38 -17.40
C THR A 228 -7.15 10.57 -16.79
N GLU A 229 -5.90 10.40 -16.35
CA GLU A 229 -5.08 11.49 -15.83
C GLU A 229 -4.72 12.50 -16.93
N ILE A 230 -4.31 12.03 -18.11
CA ILE A 230 -4.00 12.88 -19.27
C ILE A 230 -5.24 13.66 -19.72
N GLN A 231 -6.41 13.04 -19.77
CA GLN A 231 -7.67 13.74 -20.08
C GLN A 231 -8.00 14.80 -19.01
N SER A 232 -7.77 14.49 -17.72
CA SER A 232 -7.97 15.45 -16.65
C SER A 232 -6.97 16.62 -16.71
N LEU A 233 -5.72 16.34 -17.10
CA LEU A 233 -4.68 17.33 -17.26
C LEU A 233 -4.97 18.22 -18.48
N SER A 234 -5.43 17.64 -19.58
CA SER A 234 -5.84 18.37 -20.79
C SER A 234 -6.95 19.35 -20.46
N ARG A 235 -8.01 18.90 -19.76
CA ARG A 235 -9.10 19.80 -19.33
C ARG A 235 -8.60 20.94 -18.44
N LYS A 236 -7.69 20.64 -17.52
CA LYS A 236 -7.11 21.64 -16.62
C LYS A 236 -6.18 22.62 -17.33
N VAL A 237 -5.50 22.17 -18.39
CA VAL A 237 -4.68 23.02 -19.26
C VAL A 237 -5.58 23.89 -20.13
N ASP A 238 -6.65 23.36 -20.71
CA ASP A 238 -7.63 24.12 -21.49
C ASP A 238 -8.32 25.20 -20.65
N GLU A 239 -8.73 24.88 -19.41
CA GLU A 239 -9.28 25.86 -18.47
C GLU A 239 -8.29 26.98 -18.15
N ARG A 240 -7.01 26.64 -17.90
CA ARG A 240 -5.96 27.66 -17.69
C ARG A 240 -5.68 28.48 -18.94
N HIS A 241 -5.68 27.85 -20.11
CA HIS A 241 -5.46 28.53 -21.37
C HIS A 241 -6.60 29.51 -21.66
N GLN A 242 -7.83 29.11 -21.39
CA GLN A 242 -9.02 29.94 -21.58
C GLN A 242 -9.08 31.11 -20.58
N ASP A 243 -8.72 30.88 -19.31
CA ASP A 243 -8.60 31.96 -18.30
C ASP A 243 -7.46 32.94 -18.66
N THR A 244 -6.35 32.44 -19.20
CA THR A 244 -5.23 33.30 -19.68
C THR A 244 -5.65 34.09 -20.91
N LEU A 245 -6.34 33.49 -21.88
CA LEU A 245 -6.88 34.19 -23.04
C LEU A 245 -7.91 35.24 -22.64
N GLN A 246 -8.78 34.94 -21.67
CA GLN A 246 -9.78 35.89 -21.18
C GLN A 246 -9.13 37.09 -20.48
N LYS A 247 -8.05 36.87 -19.73
CA LYS A 247 -7.22 37.93 -19.14
C LYS A 247 -6.47 38.74 -20.20
N LEU A 248 -5.99 38.09 -21.26
CA LEU A 248 -5.33 38.76 -22.39
C LEU A 248 -6.32 39.58 -23.22
N THR A 249 -7.55 39.12 -23.44
CA THR A 249 -8.60 39.92 -24.10
C THR A 249 -8.98 41.13 -23.25
N ALA A 250 -9.13 40.96 -21.93
CA ALA A 250 -9.39 42.08 -21.03
C ALA A 250 -8.25 43.11 -21.03
N ASN A 251 -6.98 42.67 -21.09
CA ASN A 251 -5.83 43.56 -21.24
C ASN A 251 -5.72 44.17 -22.64
N ARG A 252 -6.14 43.47 -23.70
CA ARG A 252 -6.16 44.01 -25.06
C ARG A 252 -7.20 45.13 -25.20
N ASP A 253 -8.34 45.00 -24.53
CA ASP A 253 -9.35 46.07 -24.46
C ASP A 253 -8.84 47.26 -23.65
N LEU A 254 -8.06 47.01 -22.59
CA LEU A 254 -7.37 48.06 -21.84
C LEU A 254 -6.29 48.78 -22.67
N ALA A 255 -5.54 48.02 -23.49
CA ALA A 255 -4.57 48.56 -24.43
C ALA A 255 -5.24 49.37 -25.54
N GLY A 256 -6.39 48.92 -26.06
CA GLY A 256 -7.23 49.68 -26.99
C GLY A 256 -7.73 51.00 -26.39
N GLN A 257 -8.09 51.00 -25.11
CA GLN A 257 -8.41 52.24 -24.39
C GLN A 257 -7.18 53.14 -24.18
N MET A 258 -5.99 52.57 -23.96
CA MET A 258 -4.74 53.35 -23.91
C MET A 258 -4.39 53.96 -25.28
N GLU A 259 -4.58 53.24 -26.38
CA GLU A 259 -4.37 53.73 -27.75
C GLU A 259 -5.29 54.94 -28.05
N GLN A 260 -6.57 54.83 -27.71
CA GLN A 260 -7.54 55.92 -27.86
C GLN A 260 -7.21 57.13 -26.98
N ARG A 261 -6.66 56.91 -25.78
CA ARG A 261 -6.19 58.00 -24.91
C ARG A 261 -4.90 58.61 -25.45
N MET A 262 -3.99 57.82 -26.00
CA MET A 262 -2.74 58.29 -26.61
C MET A 262 -3.03 59.20 -27.80
N GLN A 263 -3.99 58.84 -28.68
CA GLN A 263 -4.41 59.71 -29.78
C GLN A 263 -5.10 61.00 -29.32
N ARG A 264 -5.88 60.96 -28.24
CA ARG A 264 -6.38 62.21 -27.62
C ARG A 264 -5.26 63.06 -27.06
N ILE A 265 -4.27 62.44 -26.42
CA ILE A 265 -3.11 63.12 -25.86
C ILE A 265 -2.25 63.72 -26.98
N GLU A 266 -2.05 63.05 -28.12
CA GLU A 266 -1.37 63.61 -29.30
C GLU A 266 -2.11 64.80 -29.89
N ASN A 267 -3.44 64.70 -30.05
CA ASN A 267 -4.26 65.80 -30.54
C ASN A 267 -4.26 66.99 -29.56
N MET A 268 -4.21 66.71 -28.25
CA MET A 268 -4.11 67.74 -27.21
C MET A 268 -2.69 68.32 -27.15
N LEU A 269 -1.65 67.53 -27.38
CA LEU A 269 -0.26 67.98 -27.49
C LEU A 269 -0.06 68.90 -28.70
N GLN A 270 -0.70 68.59 -29.84
CA GLN A 270 -0.70 69.50 -31.00
C GLN A 270 -1.47 70.80 -30.71
N ALA A 271 -2.55 70.75 -29.92
CA ALA A 271 -3.26 71.94 -29.46
C ALA A 271 -2.44 72.77 -28.45
N VAL A 272 -1.68 72.10 -27.57
CA VAL A 272 -0.77 72.72 -26.60
C VAL A 272 0.45 73.34 -27.29
N GLN A 273 1.01 72.70 -28.32
CA GLN A 273 2.11 73.26 -29.11
C GLN A 273 1.72 74.57 -29.82
N LYS A 274 0.42 74.80 -30.03
CA LYS A 274 -0.10 76.02 -30.65
C LYS A 274 -0.54 77.10 -29.66
N GLY A 275 -0.35 76.89 -28.36
CA GLY A 275 -0.75 77.88 -27.36
C GLY A 275 -0.15 77.60 -25.99
N VAL A 276 1.13 77.90 -25.80
CA VAL A 276 1.72 77.96 -24.46
C VAL A 276 1.71 79.40 -23.99
N THR A 277 0.78 79.70 -23.08
CA THR A 277 0.82 80.88 -22.21
C THR A 277 1.25 80.40 -20.82
N ASP A 278 2.31 81.01 -20.30
CA ASP A 278 3.14 80.61 -19.15
C ASP A 278 2.37 80.35 -17.83
N SER A 279 1.12 80.81 -17.73
CA SER A 279 0.29 80.66 -16.54
C SER A 279 -0.28 79.25 -16.34
N ASP A 280 -0.47 78.45 -17.39
CA ASP A 280 -1.18 77.16 -17.29
C ASP A 280 -0.26 75.99 -16.91
N LEU A 281 1.05 76.13 -17.16
CA LEU A 281 2.07 75.16 -16.78
C LEU A 281 2.13 74.98 -15.25
N LYS A 282 1.94 76.07 -14.51
CA LYS A 282 1.98 76.07 -13.05
C LYS A 282 0.77 75.35 -12.43
N ASN A 283 -0.40 75.49 -13.04
CA ASN A 283 -1.60 74.78 -12.63
C ASN A 283 -1.52 73.28 -12.94
N GLN A 284 -0.88 72.91 -14.06
CA GLN A 284 -0.66 71.52 -14.46
C GLN A 284 0.35 70.81 -13.53
N LEU A 285 1.39 71.51 -13.07
CA LEU A 285 2.39 70.95 -12.14
C LEU A 285 1.76 70.59 -10.79
N HIS A 286 0.85 71.43 -10.27
CA HIS A 286 0.11 71.12 -9.06
C HIS A 286 -0.81 69.89 -9.22
N ARG A 287 -1.47 69.73 -10.38
CA ARG A 287 -2.29 68.55 -10.65
C ARG A 287 -1.45 67.27 -10.81
N LEU A 288 -0.26 67.36 -11.39
CA LEU A 288 0.68 66.24 -11.47
C LEU A 288 1.20 65.84 -10.09
N GLN A 289 1.44 66.81 -9.21
CA GLN A 289 1.89 66.55 -7.84
C GLN A 289 0.80 65.89 -6.99
N ASP A 290 -0.47 66.26 -7.17
CA ASP A 290 -1.60 65.61 -6.52
C ASP A 290 -1.89 64.21 -7.08
N ALA A 291 -1.71 63.99 -8.40
CA ALA A 291 -1.84 62.69 -9.05
C ALA A 291 -0.73 61.70 -8.61
N LEU A 292 0.49 62.18 -8.39
CA LEU A 292 1.60 61.38 -7.85
C LEU A 292 1.36 60.95 -6.39
N LYS A 293 0.78 61.85 -5.59
CA LYS A 293 0.48 61.59 -4.17
C LYS A 293 -0.67 60.59 -4.00
N THR A 294 -1.64 60.60 -4.90
CA THR A 294 -2.75 59.64 -4.94
C THR A 294 -2.34 58.28 -5.51
N SER A 295 -1.37 58.23 -6.43
CA SER A 295 -0.83 56.95 -6.93
C SER A 295 -0.04 56.17 -5.85
N HIS A 296 0.72 56.88 -5.00
CA HIS A 296 1.48 56.25 -3.91
C HIS A 296 0.61 55.66 -2.78
N THR A 297 -0.60 56.19 -2.58
CA THR A 297 -1.54 55.68 -1.57
C THR A 297 -2.30 54.46 -2.06
N GLY A 298 -2.69 54.41 -3.33
CA GLY A 298 -3.38 53.26 -3.92
C GLY A 298 -2.53 51.97 -3.99
N VAL A 299 -1.22 52.08 -4.20
CA VAL A 299 -0.33 50.89 -4.26
C VAL A 299 -0.10 50.26 -2.88
N ILE A 300 -0.09 51.06 -1.82
CA ILE A 300 0.07 50.57 -0.44
C ILE A 300 -1.20 49.87 0.05
N GLU A 301 -2.39 50.41 -0.28
CA GLU A 301 -3.67 49.75 0.01
C GLU A 301 -3.84 48.42 -0.73
N GLN A 302 -3.35 48.34 -1.97
CA GLN A 302 -3.48 47.13 -2.77
C GLN A 302 -2.57 45.99 -2.27
N LEU A 303 -1.41 46.30 -1.69
CA LEU A 303 -0.58 45.32 -0.98
C LEU A 303 -1.18 44.90 0.37
N GLN A 304 -1.81 45.82 1.12
CA GLN A 304 -2.53 45.48 2.36
C GLN A 304 -3.79 44.64 2.12
N SER A 305 -4.48 44.80 0.99
CA SER A 305 -5.66 43.97 0.64
C SER A 305 -5.29 42.53 0.25
N THR A 306 -4.05 42.30 -0.21
CA THR A 306 -3.57 40.97 -0.62
C THR A 306 -3.15 40.12 0.59
N SER A 307 -2.80 40.73 1.73
CA SER A 307 -2.44 40.00 2.96
C SER A 307 -3.67 39.47 3.72
N HIS A 308 -4.83 40.12 3.60
CA HIS A 308 -6.08 39.67 4.23
C HIS A 308 -6.82 38.55 3.47
N GLN A 309 -6.37 38.18 2.27
CA GLN A 309 -6.96 37.08 1.49
C GLN A 309 -6.25 35.72 1.63
N ILE A 310 -5.21 35.60 2.47
CA ILE A 310 -4.52 34.32 2.75
C ILE A 310 -4.99 33.69 4.07
N LEU A 311 -6.03 34.22 4.72
CA LEU A 311 -6.55 33.70 6.01
C LEU A 311 -7.98 33.15 5.98
N SER A 312 -8.56 32.85 4.81
CA SER A 312 -9.96 32.39 4.71
C SER A 312 -10.21 31.03 4.07
N SER A 313 -9.18 30.24 3.75
CA SER A 313 -9.37 28.79 3.54
C SER A 313 -9.38 28.06 4.88
N LYS A 314 -10.40 28.33 5.71
CA LYS A 314 -10.78 27.41 6.80
C LYS A 314 -11.41 26.17 6.15
N PRO A 315 -10.77 24.98 6.20
CA PRO A 315 -11.45 23.75 5.83
C PRO A 315 -12.61 23.54 6.81
N ARG A 316 -13.69 22.90 6.38
CA ARG A 316 -14.93 22.67 7.14
C ARG A 316 -14.71 21.88 8.46
N MET A 317 -14.14 22.51 9.48
CA MET A 317 -13.93 21.94 10.83
C MET A 317 -15.25 21.48 11.45
N GLY A 318 -16.37 22.10 11.10
CA GLY A 318 -17.70 21.74 11.59
C GLY A 318 -18.16 20.34 11.15
N PHE A 319 -17.76 19.86 9.97
CA PHE A 319 -18.13 18.52 9.51
C PHE A 319 -17.45 17.43 10.35
N PHE A 320 -16.16 17.61 10.65
CA PHE A 320 -15.40 16.68 11.47
C PHE A 320 -15.88 16.65 12.92
N ILE A 321 -16.19 17.81 13.50
CA ILE A 321 -16.74 17.90 14.87
C ILE A 321 -18.11 17.21 14.95
N PHE A 322 -18.99 17.46 13.97
CA PHE A 322 -20.29 16.79 13.90
C PHE A 322 -20.16 15.26 13.78
N LEU A 323 -19.25 14.78 12.92
CA LEU A 323 -18.98 13.36 12.74
C LEU A 323 -18.51 12.69 14.04
N ILE A 324 -17.62 13.36 14.79
CA ILE A 324 -17.11 12.87 16.07
C ILE A 324 -18.24 12.80 17.11
N VAL A 325 -19.09 13.83 17.21
CA VAL A 325 -20.22 13.84 18.15
C VAL A 325 -21.24 12.73 17.85
N VAL A 326 -21.58 12.51 16.58
CA VAL A 326 -22.47 11.41 16.17
C VAL A 326 -21.88 10.05 16.52
N CYS A 327 -20.57 9.85 16.28
CA CYS A 327 -19.89 8.61 16.62
C CYS A 327 -19.87 8.35 18.15
N GLN A 328 -19.63 9.39 18.95
CA GLN A 328 -19.65 9.27 20.41
C GLN A 328 -21.05 8.95 20.97
N LEU A 329 -22.11 9.58 20.43
CA LEU A 329 -23.48 9.26 20.81
C LEU A 329 -23.87 7.82 20.42
N GLY A 330 -23.42 7.35 19.25
CA GLY A 330 -23.63 5.96 18.81
C GLY A 330 -22.97 4.94 19.75
N LEU A 331 -21.73 5.19 20.16
CA LEU A 331 -21.01 4.33 21.13
C LEU A 331 -21.69 4.33 22.50
N ALA A 332 -22.16 5.50 22.98
CA ALA A 332 -22.89 5.61 24.24
C ALA A 332 -24.22 4.84 24.22
N ALA A 333 -24.99 4.95 23.13
CA ALA A 333 -26.23 4.21 22.96
C ALA A 333 -25.99 2.68 22.91
N SER A 334 -24.96 2.25 22.17
CA SER A 334 -24.55 0.84 22.10
C SER A 334 -24.16 0.30 23.48
N TYR A 335 -23.40 1.08 24.27
CA TYR A 335 -23.02 0.71 25.63
C TYR A 335 -24.24 0.54 26.56
N ILE A 336 -25.22 1.43 26.46
CA ILE A 336 -26.47 1.33 27.24
C ILE A 336 -27.25 0.06 26.85
N VAL A 337 -27.37 -0.24 25.55
CA VAL A 337 -28.04 -1.46 25.07
C VAL A 337 -27.30 -2.72 25.54
N TYR A 338 -25.96 -2.72 25.46
CA TYR A 338 -25.13 -3.81 25.96
C TYR A 338 -25.34 -4.04 27.47
N LYS A 339 -25.31 -2.97 28.27
CA LYS A 339 -25.53 -3.05 29.73
C LYS A 339 -26.94 -3.53 30.07
N ARG A 340 -27.96 -3.06 29.34
CA ARG A 340 -29.36 -3.49 29.51
C ARG A 340 -29.55 -4.96 29.17
N ARG A 341 -28.89 -5.47 28.12
CA ARG A 341 -28.91 -6.90 27.79
C ARG A 341 -28.22 -7.75 28.85
N ARG A 342 -27.09 -7.28 29.41
CA ARG A 342 -26.37 -8.01 30.47
C ARG A 342 -27.17 -8.13 31.77
N ALA A 343 -27.93 -7.11 32.15
CA ALA A 343 -28.78 -7.15 33.34
C ALA A 343 -29.97 -8.13 33.22
N ASN A 344 -30.43 -8.39 31.99
CA ASN A 344 -31.57 -9.27 31.71
C ASN A 344 -31.18 -10.72 31.37
N MET A 345 -29.90 -11.08 31.46
CA MET A 345 -29.49 -12.47 31.28
C MET A 345 -29.69 -13.24 32.60
N PRO A 346 -30.44 -14.36 32.60
CA PRO A 346 -30.66 -15.15 33.80
C PRO A 346 -29.33 -15.67 34.32
N LYS A 347 -29.01 -15.31 35.58
CA LYS A 347 -27.77 -15.71 36.24
C LYS A 347 -27.80 -17.22 36.49
N LYS A 348 -27.00 -17.96 35.74
CA LYS A 348 -26.71 -19.36 36.04
C LYS A 348 -25.71 -19.38 37.19
N PHE A 349 -26.16 -19.84 38.34
CA PHE A 349 -25.28 -20.17 39.46
C PHE A 349 -24.76 -21.59 39.25
N LEU A 350 -23.46 -21.75 39.40
CA LEU A 350 -22.76 -23.03 39.54
C LEU A 350 -22.09 -23.02 40.90
#